data_AF-A0A962CB42-F1
#
_entry.id   AF-A0A962CB42-F1
#
_cell.length_a   1.000
_cell.length_b   1.000
_cell.length_c   1.000
_cell.angle_alpha   90.00
_cell.angle_beta   90.00
_cell.angle_gamma   90.00
#
_symmetry.space_group_name_H-M   'P 1'
#
loop_
_entity.id
_entity.type
_entity.pdbx_description
1 polymer ?
#
loop_
_entity_poly.entity_id
_entity_poly.type
_entity_poly.pdbx_seq_one_letter_code
_entity_poly.pdbx_strand_id
1 'polypeptide(L)' 'DMAAGCLLVREAGGRYCDFVGRDGIPENGNIIAGGHKVADAMVKAIAAHVTPALAR' A
#
# COMPACT_ATOMS: atom_id res chain seq x y z
N ASP A 1 -12.87 2.53 -6.87
CA ASP A 1 -12.21 1.26 -7.23
C ASP A 1 -11.68 0.51 -6.02
N MET A 2 -10.87 1.14 -5.15
CA MET A 2 -10.18 0.41 -4.06
C MET A 2 -10.84 0.51 -2.68
N ALA A 3 -11.69 1.50 -2.41
CA ALA A 3 -12.20 1.78 -1.05
C ALA A 3 -12.88 0.57 -0.38
N ALA A 4 -13.75 -0.15 -1.10
CA ALA A 4 -14.39 -1.36 -0.58
C ALA A 4 -13.36 -2.49 -0.36
N GLY A 5 -12.39 -2.68 -1.27
CA GLY A 5 -11.33 -3.66 -1.12
C GLY A 5 -10.41 -3.38 0.08
N CYS A 6 -10.08 -2.11 0.32
CA CYS A 6 -9.32 -1.67 1.49
C CYS A 6 -10.04 -2.01 2.80
N LEU A 7 -11.37 -1.87 2.84
CA LEU A 7 -12.17 -2.31 3.98
C LEU A 7 -12.05 -3.83 4.16
N LEU A 8 -12.25 -4.62 3.10
CA LEU A 8 -12.12 -6.09 3.18
C LEU A 8 -10.74 -6.54 3.69
N VAL A 9 -9.66 -5.95 3.20
CA VAL A 9 -8.29 -6.26 3.64
C VAL A 9 -8.10 -5.93 5.13
N ARG A 10 -8.62 -4.78 5.59
CA ARG A 10 -8.56 -4.39 7.00
C ARG A 10 -9.36 -5.33 7.89
N GLU A 11 -10.59 -5.68 7.51
CA GLU A 11 -11.43 -6.62 8.27
C GLU A 11 -10.81 -8.03 8.33
N ALA A 12 -10.00 -8.40 7.33
CA ALA A 12 -9.23 -9.65 7.32
C ALA A 12 -7.91 -9.57 8.14
N GLY A 13 -7.66 -8.47 8.86
CA GLY A 13 -6.43 -8.27 9.64
C GLY A 13 -5.19 -7.93 8.79
N GLY A 14 -5.40 -7.44 7.57
CA GLY A 14 -4.37 -6.96 6.68
C GLY A 14 -4.10 -5.46 6.82
N ARG A 15 -3.07 -5.00 6.12
CA ARG A 15 -2.67 -3.60 5.97
C ARG A 15 -2.79 -3.18 4.51
N TYR A 16 -3.01 -1.89 4.31
CA TYR A 16 -2.77 -1.24 3.03
C TYR A 16 -2.06 0.10 3.22
N CYS A 17 -1.23 0.48 2.26
CA CYS A 17 -0.45 1.72 2.24
C CYS A 17 -0.01 2.06 0.80
N ASP A 18 0.56 3.24 0.61
CA ASP A 18 1.19 3.61 -0.66
C ASP A 18 2.60 2.99 -0.85
N PHE A 19 3.26 3.33 -1.95
CA PHE A 19 4.61 2.79 -2.28
C PHE A 19 5.74 3.30 -1.39
N VAL A 20 5.49 4.32 -0.56
CA VAL A 20 6.45 4.82 0.45
C VAL A 20 6.03 4.43 1.88
N GLY A 21 4.97 3.63 2.02
CA GLY A 21 4.49 3.12 3.30
C GLY A 21 3.60 4.08 4.10
N ARG A 22 3.11 5.18 3.50
CA ARG A 22 2.11 6.05 4.13
C ARG A 22 0.76 5.33 4.16
N ASP A 23 0.13 5.32 5.33
CA ASP A 23 -1.17 4.70 5.51
C ASP A 23 -2.28 5.56 4.91
N GLY A 24 -3.38 4.90 4.51
CA GLY A 24 -4.52 5.53 3.87
C GLY A 24 -4.71 5.06 2.44
N ILE A 25 -5.80 5.53 1.81
CA ILE A 25 -6.09 5.25 0.40
C ILE A 25 -5.49 6.40 -0.41
N PRO A 26 -4.44 6.16 -1.22
CA PRO A 26 -3.80 7.22 -1.98
C PRO A 26 -4.68 7.68 -3.16
N GLU A 27 -4.65 8.98 -3.45
CA GLU A 27 -5.44 9.59 -4.54
C GLU A 27 -4.99 9.10 -5.93
N ASN A 28 -3.71 8.76 -6.08
CA ASN A 28 -3.12 8.29 -7.33
C ASN A 28 -3.41 6.81 -7.64
N GLY A 29 -3.97 6.07 -6.68
CA GLY A 29 -4.28 4.65 -6.78
C GLY A 29 -3.11 3.66 -6.69
N ASN A 30 -1.90 4.12 -6.43
CA ASN A 30 -0.73 3.26 -6.21
C ASN A 30 -0.75 2.69 -4.80
N ILE A 31 -1.30 1.48 -4.66
CA ILE A 31 -1.53 0.85 -3.35
C ILE A 31 -0.84 -0.51 -3.23
N ILE A 32 -0.34 -0.79 -2.03
CA ILE A 32 0.06 -2.11 -1.57
C ILE A 32 -0.99 -2.55 -0.56
N ALA A 33 -1.51 -3.78 -0.70
CA ALA A 33 -2.46 -4.36 0.25
C ALA A 33 -2.15 -5.83 0.50
N GLY A 34 -2.16 -6.26 1.75
CA GLY A 34 -1.86 -7.64 2.13
C GLY A 34 -1.63 -7.81 3.63
N GLY A 35 -1.18 -9.00 4.04
CA GLY A 35 -0.78 -9.23 5.44
C GLY A 35 0.41 -8.34 5.82
N HIS A 36 0.47 -7.91 7.08
CA HIS A 36 1.47 -6.95 7.59
C HIS A 36 2.91 -7.22 7.12
N LYS A 37 3.41 -8.45 7.32
CA LYS A 37 4.78 -8.82 6.95
C LYS A 37 5.04 -8.74 5.45
N VAL A 38 4.04 -9.06 4.62
CA VAL A 38 4.15 -9.01 3.16
C VAL A 38 4.12 -7.56 2.70
N ALA A 39 3.18 -6.75 3.21
CA ALA A 39 3.11 -5.33 2.88
C ALA A 39 4.41 -4.60 3.24
N ASP A 40 4.98 -4.87 4.42
CA ASP A 40 6.25 -4.26 4.85
C ASP A 40 7.44 -4.73 3.99
N ALA A 41 7.47 -5.99 3.57
CA ALA A 41 8.49 -6.50 2.66
C ALA A 41 8.38 -5.85 1.27
N MET A 42 7.15 -5.66 0.77
CA MET A 42 6.88 -5.01 -0.50
C MET A 42 7.33 -3.54 -0.48
N VAL A 43 7.00 -2.78 0.56
CA VAL A 43 7.47 -1.39 0.72
C VAL A 43 8.99 -1.32 0.66
N LYS A 44 9.69 -2.20 1.39
CA LYS A 44 11.16 -2.26 1.38
C LYS A 44 11.73 -2.59 0.00
N ALA A 45 11.12 -3.52 -0.72
CA ALA A 45 11.56 -3.90 -2.06
C ALA A 45 11.32 -2.77 -3.09
N ILE A 46 10.18 -2.08 -2.98
CA ILE A 46 9.80 -0.98 -3.89
C ILE A 46 10.63 0.28 -3.63
N ALA A 47 11.03 0.55 -2.38
CA ALA A 47 11.76 1.75 -1.99
C ALA A 47 13.03 2.01 -2.82
N ALA A 48 13.72 0.96 -3.28
CA ALA A 48 14.92 1.07 -4.13
C ALA A 48 14.63 1.56 -5.56
N HIS A 49 13.38 1.53 -5.99
CA HIS A 49 12.97 1.75 -7.38
C HIS A 49 11.85 2.81 -7.52
N VAL A 50 11.34 3.36 -6.41
CA VAL A 50 10.26 4.33 -6.45
C VAL A 50 10.73 5.64 -7.07
N THR A 51 10.01 6.10 -8.10
CA THR A 51 10.30 7.39 -8.74
C THR A 51 9.54 8.52 -8.04
N PRO A 52 9.96 9.79 -8.20
CA PRO A 52 9.23 10.93 -7.67
C PRO A 52 7.80 11.08 -8.20
N ALA A 53 7.46 10.45 -9.32
CA ALA A 53 6.10 10.41 -9.84
C ALA A 53 5.21 9.44 -9.05
N LEU A 54 5.79 8.36 -8.53
CA LEU A 54 5.10 7.28 -7.81
C LEU A 54 5.08 7.50 -6.29
N ALA A 55 5.97 8.34 -5.75
CA ALA A 55 6.05 8.70 -4.33
C ALA A 55 5.08 9.82 -3.91
N ARG A 56 4.10 10.16 -4.75
CA ARG A 56 3.18 11.30 -4.54
C ARG A 56 2.04 10.90 -3.62
#